data_AF-A0A2X2BDG8-F1
#
_entry.id   AF-A0A2X2BDG8-F1
#
_cell.length_a   1.000
_cell.length_b   1.000
_cell.length_c   1.000
_cell.angle_alpha   90.00
_cell.angle_beta   90.00
_cell.angle_gamma   90.00
#
_symmetry.space_group_name_H-M   'P 1'
#
loop_
_entity.id
_entity.type
_entity.pdbx_description
1 polymer ?
#
loop_
_entity_poly.entity_id
_entity_poly.type
_entity_poly.pdbx_seq_one_letter_code
_entity_poly.pdbx_strand_id
1 'polypeptide(L)'
;MDYKAQLTQASITLLNNIEQSLSLSPYWLEGHMLAAQVAAKLGYGEVESGIIEELRIFLARLPELVNLHFSDMTPFFPESVQQWLEQYNQTENGQLPPSNTNTAILEQEVLQCYEQQGLEAALKLIELNLASRSEPRDRFYGQLLSAQLFELSGMDYMATQLYQQLNTSASHYSLADWEPNLIRQLMQKIDKKTEITMTMDRDQ
;
A
#
# COMPACT_ATOMS: atom_id res chain seq x y z
N MET A 1 -29.41 -1.05 6.94
CA MET A 1 -28.82 -2.27 7.53
C MET A 1 -27.35 -1.98 7.77
N ASP A 2 -26.83 -2.25 8.97
CA ASP A 2 -25.41 -2.05 9.27
C ASP A 2 -24.61 -3.29 8.85
N TYR A 3 -24.10 -3.25 7.61
CA TYR A 3 -23.28 -4.33 7.05
C TYR A 3 -21.88 -4.38 7.69
N LYS A 4 -21.37 -3.26 8.21
CA LYS A 4 -20.06 -3.19 8.87
C LYS A 4 -20.07 -3.96 10.18
N ALA A 5 -21.15 -3.84 10.96
CA ALA A 5 -21.33 -4.60 12.19
C ALA A 5 -21.40 -6.13 11.98
N GLN A 6 -21.81 -6.58 10.79
CA GLN A 6 -21.96 -8.00 10.45
C GLN A 6 -20.69 -8.61 9.84
N LEU A 7 -19.68 -7.79 9.52
CA LEU A 7 -18.41 -8.22 8.93
C LEU A 7 -17.60 -9.15 9.85
N THR A 8 -17.87 -9.14 11.16
CA THR A 8 -17.28 -10.05 12.15
C THR A 8 -17.79 -11.48 11.98
N GLN A 9 -18.99 -11.68 11.43
CA GLN A 9 -19.59 -12.99 11.14
C GLN A 9 -19.81 -13.15 9.63
N ALA A 10 -18.71 -13.17 8.86
CA ALA A 10 -18.76 -13.35 7.42
C ALA A 10 -19.51 -14.65 7.04
N SER A 11 -20.49 -14.52 6.15
CA SER A 11 -21.32 -15.63 5.67
C SER A 11 -21.72 -15.42 4.23
N ILE A 12 -22.04 -16.49 3.50
CA ILE A 12 -22.54 -16.41 2.13
C ILE A 12 -23.86 -15.62 2.06
N THR A 13 -24.70 -15.70 3.10
CA THR A 13 -25.94 -14.93 3.20
C THR A 13 -25.66 -13.43 3.30
N LEU A 14 -24.63 -13.03 4.05
CA LEU A 14 -24.20 -11.63 4.12
C LEU A 14 -23.72 -11.13 2.76
N LEU A 15 -22.89 -11.91 2.06
CA LEU A 15 -22.42 -11.57 0.71
C LEU A 15 -23.61 -11.37 -0.25
N ASN A 16 -24.56 -12.31 -0.28
CA ASN A 16 -25.75 -12.21 -1.12
C ASN A 16 -26.59 -10.97 -0.80
N ASN A 17 -26.73 -10.60 0.49
CA ASN A 17 -27.47 -9.41 0.89
C ASN A 17 -26.78 -8.11 0.45
N ILE A 18 -25.46 -8.09 0.42
CA ILE A 18 -24.66 -6.96 -0.09
C ILE A 18 -24.85 -6.86 -1.61
N GLU A 19 -24.69 -7.97 -2.36
CA GLU A 19 -24.88 -8.01 -3.82
C GLU A 19 -26.28 -7.56 -4.25
N GLN A 20 -27.32 -7.98 -3.53
CA GLN A 20 -28.69 -7.51 -3.78
C GLN A 20 -28.80 -5.99 -3.61
N SER A 21 -28.15 -5.41 -2.61
CA SER A 21 -28.15 -3.96 -2.39
C SER A 21 -27.37 -3.23 -3.47
N LEU A 22 -26.25 -3.78 -3.92
CA LEU A 22 -25.45 -3.24 -5.03
C LEU A 22 -26.22 -3.21 -6.35
N SER A 23 -27.09 -4.20 -6.60
CA SER A 23 -27.97 -4.21 -7.79
C SER A 23 -28.92 -3.02 -7.84
N LEU A 24 -29.32 -2.49 -6.67
CA LEU A 24 -30.18 -1.33 -6.53
C LEU A 24 -29.40 -0.01 -6.40
N SER A 25 -28.13 -0.08 -6.02
CA SER A 25 -27.26 1.07 -5.76
C SER A 25 -25.86 0.87 -6.37
N PRO A 26 -25.72 0.95 -7.71
CA PRO A 26 -24.46 0.66 -8.40
C PRO A 26 -23.29 1.58 -7.99
N TYR A 27 -23.59 2.79 -7.53
CA TYR A 27 -22.58 3.78 -7.14
C TYR A 27 -22.16 3.68 -5.67
N TRP A 28 -22.66 2.70 -4.91
CA TRP A 28 -22.25 2.49 -3.54
C TRP A 28 -20.91 1.75 -3.50
N LEU A 29 -19.82 2.50 -3.71
CA LEU A 29 -18.46 1.94 -3.81
C LEU A 29 -18.02 1.27 -2.50
N GLU A 30 -18.47 1.79 -1.36
CA GLU A 30 -18.24 1.16 -0.07
C GLU A 30 -18.90 -0.23 0.04
N GLY A 31 -20.02 -0.46 -0.64
CA GLY A 31 -20.64 -1.78 -0.72
C GLY A 31 -19.78 -2.79 -1.46
N HIS A 32 -19.09 -2.38 -2.52
CA HIS A 32 -18.15 -3.23 -3.27
C HIS A 32 -16.95 -3.62 -2.41
N MET A 33 -16.42 -2.67 -1.63
CA MET A 33 -15.38 -2.95 -0.63
C MET A 33 -15.86 -3.98 0.41
N LEU A 34 -17.07 -3.84 0.93
CA LEU A 34 -17.62 -4.78 1.91
C LEU A 34 -17.83 -6.18 1.30
N ALA A 35 -18.32 -6.27 0.06
CA ALA A 35 -18.46 -7.54 -0.66
C ALA A 35 -17.12 -8.26 -0.81
N ALA A 36 -16.08 -7.53 -1.24
CA ALA A 36 -14.73 -8.07 -1.37
C ALA A 36 -14.15 -8.54 -0.03
N GLN A 37 -14.32 -7.76 1.04
CA GLN A 37 -13.86 -8.16 2.39
C GLN A 37 -14.59 -9.41 2.92
N VAL A 38 -15.89 -9.56 2.63
CA VAL A 38 -16.65 -10.77 2.98
C VAL A 38 -16.14 -11.96 2.16
N ALA A 39 -15.91 -11.79 0.86
CA ALA A 39 -15.36 -12.82 0.00
C ALA A 39 -13.98 -13.29 0.50
N ALA A 40 -13.10 -12.36 0.87
CA ALA A 40 -11.79 -12.62 1.46
C ALA A 40 -11.90 -13.49 2.73
N LYS A 41 -12.78 -13.10 3.67
CA LYS A 41 -13.00 -13.83 4.93
C LYS A 41 -13.61 -15.22 4.73
N LEU A 42 -14.34 -15.44 3.63
CA LEU A 42 -14.87 -16.74 3.25
C LEU A 42 -13.85 -17.62 2.51
N GLY A 43 -12.65 -17.09 2.22
CA GLY A 43 -11.59 -17.79 1.49
C GLY A 43 -11.71 -17.71 -0.04
N TYR A 44 -12.57 -16.84 -0.56
CA TYR A 44 -12.77 -16.63 -2.00
C TYR A 44 -11.87 -15.51 -2.54
N GLY A 45 -10.56 -15.71 -2.48
CA GLY A 45 -9.58 -14.70 -2.91
C GLY A 45 -9.69 -14.30 -4.38
N GLU A 46 -10.04 -15.23 -5.29
CA GLU A 46 -10.25 -14.89 -6.71
C GLU A 46 -11.45 -13.96 -6.92
N VAL A 47 -12.50 -14.13 -6.11
CA VAL A 47 -13.72 -13.29 -6.17
C VAL A 47 -13.41 -11.89 -5.64
N GLU A 48 -12.67 -11.83 -4.53
CA GLU A 48 -12.16 -10.57 -3.97
C GLU A 48 -11.35 -9.79 -5.00
N SER A 49 -10.32 -10.40 -5.61
CA SER A 49 -9.51 -9.75 -6.65
C SER A 49 -10.36 -9.31 -7.85
N GLY A 50 -11.31 -10.15 -8.29
CA GLY A 50 -12.22 -9.79 -9.38
C GLY A 50 -13.07 -8.56 -9.11
N ILE A 51 -13.63 -8.45 -7.90
CA ILE A 51 -14.41 -7.27 -7.49
C ILE A 51 -13.55 -6.00 -7.51
N ILE A 52 -12.30 -6.11 -7.04
CA ILE A 52 -11.37 -4.99 -6.97
C ILE A 52 -10.99 -4.49 -8.35
N GLU A 53 -10.65 -5.41 -9.26
CA GLU A 53 -10.24 -5.04 -10.61
C GLU A 53 -11.39 -4.42 -11.41
N GLU A 54 -12.60 -4.98 -11.32
CA GLU A 54 -13.79 -4.39 -11.95
C GLU A 54 -14.09 -2.98 -11.41
N LEU A 55 -13.94 -2.78 -10.10
CA LEU A 55 -14.11 -1.46 -9.49
C LEU A 55 -13.05 -0.46 -9.98
N ARG A 56 -11.80 -0.89 -10.18
CA ARG A 56 -10.75 -0.04 -10.76
C ARG A 56 -11.06 0.34 -12.20
N ILE A 57 -11.44 -0.62 -13.03
CA ILE A 57 -11.82 -0.37 -14.42
C ILE A 57 -13.00 0.62 -14.48
N PHE A 58 -13.97 0.46 -13.59
CA PHE A 58 -15.10 1.36 -13.47
C PHE A 58 -14.68 2.80 -13.11
N LEU A 59 -13.81 2.96 -12.10
CA LEU A 59 -13.29 4.28 -11.70
C LEU A 59 -12.39 4.91 -12.76
N ALA A 60 -11.56 4.12 -13.44
CA ALA A 60 -10.70 4.61 -14.54
C ALA A 60 -11.53 5.13 -15.74
N ARG A 61 -12.69 4.52 -15.99
CA ARG A 61 -13.63 4.97 -17.02
C ARG A 61 -14.37 6.25 -16.64
N LEU A 62 -14.55 6.51 -15.35
CA LEU A 62 -15.34 7.63 -14.82
C LEU A 62 -14.59 8.32 -13.67
N PRO A 63 -13.46 9.00 -13.96
CA PRO A 63 -12.61 9.61 -12.93
C PRO A 63 -13.33 10.71 -12.12
N GLU A 64 -14.34 11.35 -12.72
CA GLU A 64 -15.15 12.38 -12.05
C GLU A 64 -15.95 11.85 -10.85
N LEU A 65 -16.21 10.53 -10.76
CA LEU A 65 -16.92 9.92 -9.63
C LEU A 65 -16.26 10.20 -8.28
N VAL A 66 -14.93 10.38 -8.27
CA VAL A 66 -14.15 10.67 -7.06
C VAL A 66 -14.58 11.98 -6.39
N ASN A 67 -15.09 12.94 -7.17
CA ASN A 67 -15.49 14.26 -6.69
C ASN A 67 -17.00 14.38 -6.41
N LEU A 68 -17.77 13.32 -6.68
CA LEU A 68 -19.23 13.34 -6.58
C LEU A 68 -19.72 12.97 -5.17
N HIS A 69 -20.85 13.55 -4.80
CA HIS A 69 -21.50 13.35 -3.51
C HIS A 69 -22.97 12.96 -3.73
N PHE A 70 -23.48 12.11 -2.85
CA PHE A 70 -24.89 11.77 -2.79
C PHE A 70 -25.71 12.97 -2.31
N SER A 71 -27.04 12.88 -2.46
CA SER A 71 -27.95 13.97 -2.07
C SER A 71 -27.92 14.28 -0.56
N ASP A 72 -27.36 13.38 0.25
CA ASP A 72 -27.11 13.53 1.68
C ASP A 72 -25.69 14.06 2.00
N MET A 73 -24.94 14.50 0.98
CA MET A 73 -23.55 14.97 1.05
C MET A 73 -22.52 13.90 1.41
N THR A 74 -22.89 12.61 1.42
CA THR A 74 -21.92 11.52 1.56
C THR A 74 -21.09 11.42 0.26
N PRO A 75 -19.75 11.36 0.33
CA PRO A 75 -18.93 11.19 -0.88
C PRO A 75 -19.19 9.82 -1.52
N PHE A 76 -19.22 9.78 -2.85
CA PHE A 76 -19.29 8.51 -3.59
C PHE A 76 -18.04 7.67 -3.33
N PHE A 77 -16.90 8.33 -3.17
CA PHE A 77 -15.60 7.73 -2.93
C PHE A 77 -15.06 8.16 -1.55
N PRO A 78 -15.46 7.49 -0.47
CA PRO A 78 -14.97 7.80 0.87
C PRO A 78 -13.49 7.38 1.02
N GLU A 79 -12.77 8.06 1.91
CA GLU A 79 -11.35 7.82 2.18
C GLU A 79 -11.04 6.36 2.50
N SER A 80 -11.94 5.65 3.18
CA SER A 80 -11.77 4.23 3.49
C SER A 80 -11.69 3.34 2.25
N VAL A 81 -12.45 3.66 1.20
CA VAL A 81 -12.43 2.92 -0.08
C VAL A 81 -11.16 3.27 -0.86
N GLN A 82 -10.70 4.53 -0.77
CA GLN A 82 -9.44 4.96 -1.35
C GLN A 82 -8.26 4.18 -0.75
N GLN A 83 -8.13 4.18 0.57
CA GLN A 83 -7.07 3.49 1.28
C GLN A 83 -7.10 1.98 0.99
N TRP A 84 -8.28 1.38 0.96
CA TRP A 84 -8.45 -0.02 0.60
C TRP A 84 -7.97 -0.33 -0.81
N LEU A 85 -8.37 0.45 -1.83
CA LEU A 85 -7.90 0.24 -3.21
C LEU A 85 -6.38 0.45 -3.35
N GLU A 86 -5.82 1.43 -2.62
CA GLU A 86 -4.38 1.68 -2.58
C GLU A 86 -3.61 0.49 -1.97
N GLN A 87 -4.15 -0.18 -0.94
CA GLN A 87 -3.56 -1.39 -0.35
C GLN A 87 -3.47 -2.54 -1.36
N TYR A 88 -4.49 -2.75 -2.20
CA TYR A 88 -4.45 -3.85 -3.19
C TYR A 88 -3.60 -3.54 -4.42
N ASN A 89 -3.42 -2.26 -4.77
CA ASN A 89 -2.48 -1.88 -5.83
C ASN A 89 -1.04 -2.28 -5.49
N GLN A 90 -0.73 -2.35 -4.19
CA GLN A 90 0.58 -2.78 -3.67
C GLN A 90 0.77 -4.29 -3.78
N THR A 91 -0.32 -5.07 -3.74
CA THR A 91 -0.29 -6.54 -3.74
C THR A 91 -0.30 -7.13 -5.16
N GLU A 92 -1.04 -6.55 -6.11
CA GLU A 92 -1.21 -7.12 -7.47
C GLU A 92 -0.11 -6.74 -8.47
N ASN A 93 0.46 -5.53 -8.39
CA ASN A 93 1.34 -5.05 -9.45
C ASN A 93 2.83 -5.36 -9.23
N GLY A 94 3.23 -5.89 -8.07
CA GLY A 94 4.66 -5.89 -7.68
C GLY A 94 5.28 -4.48 -7.75
N GLN A 95 4.45 -3.44 -7.88
CA GLN A 95 4.83 -2.05 -7.86
C GLN A 95 4.87 -1.71 -6.38
N LEU A 96 6.10 -1.72 -5.89
CA LEU A 96 6.50 -1.17 -4.62
C LEU A 96 5.68 0.11 -4.36
N PRO A 97 4.96 0.22 -3.24
CA PRO A 97 4.30 1.47 -2.87
C PRO A 97 5.29 2.62 -2.93
N PRO A 98 4.82 3.89 -3.01
CA PRO A 98 5.69 5.00 -2.65
C PRO A 98 6.36 4.61 -1.33
N SER A 99 7.70 4.54 -1.33
CA SER A 99 8.51 3.80 -0.34
C SER A 99 8.45 4.40 1.09
N ASN A 100 7.45 5.24 1.34
CA ASN A 100 7.01 5.82 2.61
C ASN A 100 5.89 5.00 3.29
N THR A 101 5.03 4.29 2.53
CA THR A 101 3.86 3.58 3.11
C THR A 101 4.23 2.21 3.68
N ASN A 102 5.12 1.49 2.99
CA ASN A 102 5.64 0.20 3.45
C ASN A 102 6.46 0.31 4.75
N THR A 103 7.19 1.41 4.90
CA THR A 103 7.96 1.73 6.10
C THR A 103 7.04 2.09 7.26
N ALA A 104 5.97 2.85 7.02
CA ALA A 104 4.98 3.19 8.05
C ALA A 104 4.20 1.96 8.56
N ILE A 105 3.80 1.05 7.67
CA ILE A 105 3.13 -0.21 8.07
C ILE A 105 4.08 -1.09 8.88
N LEU A 106 5.33 -1.25 8.41
CA LEU A 106 6.34 -2.02 9.12
C LEU A 106 6.65 -1.43 10.50
N GLU A 107 6.77 -0.11 10.61
CA GLU A 107 6.97 0.58 11.89
C GLU A 107 5.85 0.26 12.88
N GLN A 108 4.59 0.31 12.44
CA GLN A 108 3.44 -0.01 13.30
C GLN A 108 3.45 -1.49 13.74
N GLU A 109 3.75 -2.42 12.85
CA GLU A 109 3.85 -3.85 13.16
C GLU A 109 4.99 -4.14 14.14
N VAL A 110 6.14 -3.48 13.96
CA VAL A 110 7.32 -3.61 14.84
C VAL A 110 7.03 -3.07 16.23
N LEU A 111 6.39 -1.90 16.35
CA LEU A 111 6.01 -1.32 17.64
C LEU A 111 5.00 -2.21 18.37
N GLN A 112 4.01 -2.74 17.66
CA GLN A 112 3.05 -3.67 18.24
C GLN A 112 3.72 -4.98 18.70
N CYS A 113 4.66 -5.50 17.91
CA CYS A 113 5.45 -6.68 18.27
C CYS A 113 6.33 -6.42 19.51
N TYR A 114 6.92 -5.23 19.60
CA TYR A 114 7.72 -4.81 20.75
C TYR A 114 6.88 -4.78 22.03
N GLU A 115 5.69 -4.20 22.00
CA GLU A 115 4.78 -4.14 23.15
C GLU A 115 4.31 -5.53 23.61
N GLN A 116 4.11 -6.47 22.68
CA GLN A 116 3.55 -7.79 22.97
C GLN A 116 4.60 -8.86 23.30
N GLN A 117 5.74 -8.83 22.63
CA GLN A 117 6.73 -9.92 22.59
C GLN A 117 8.14 -9.46 22.97
N GLY A 118 8.35 -8.16 23.16
CA GLY A 118 9.61 -7.58 23.58
C GLY A 118 10.59 -7.33 22.42
N LEU A 119 11.76 -6.81 22.79
CA LEU A 119 12.75 -6.29 21.85
C LEU A 119 13.27 -7.30 20.84
N GLU A 120 13.62 -8.50 21.29
CA GLU A 120 14.23 -9.52 20.45
C GLU A 120 13.28 -9.97 19.32
N ALA A 121 11.98 -10.10 19.63
CA ALA A 121 10.95 -10.45 18.64
C ALA A 121 10.74 -9.34 17.61
N ALA A 122 10.73 -8.08 18.06
CA ALA A 122 10.61 -6.92 17.18
C ALA A 122 11.83 -6.76 16.24
N LEU A 123 13.06 -6.94 16.75
CA LEU A 123 14.27 -6.93 15.91
C LEU A 123 14.26 -8.05 14.87
N LYS A 124 13.81 -9.26 15.26
CA LYS A 124 13.70 -10.40 14.34
C LYS A 124 12.69 -10.15 13.23
N LEU A 125 11.59 -9.45 13.54
CA LEU A 125 10.60 -9.06 12.54
C LEU A 125 11.22 -8.10 11.51
N ILE A 126 11.99 -7.11 11.97
CA ILE A 126 12.74 -6.21 11.08
C ILE A 126 13.72 -7.00 10.22
N GLU A 127 14.51 -7.90 10.80
CA GLU A 127 15.50 -8.70 10.06
C GLU A 127 14.85 -9.57 8.98
N LEU A 128 13.72 -10.21 9.28
CA LEU A 128 12.96 -10.99 8.31
C LEU A 128 12.42 -10.11 7.16
N ASN A 129 11.94 -8.91 7.46
CA ASN A 129 11.45 -7.96 6.47
C ASN A 129 12.60 -7.40 5.60
N LEU A 130 13.78 -7.22 6.18
CA LEU A 130 14.98 -6.80 5.46
C LEU A 130 15.53 -7.90 4.55
N ALA A 131 15.39 -9.17 4.93
CA ALA A 131 15.84 -10.31 4.12
C ALA A 131 15.04 -10.47 2.81
N SER A 132 13.76 -10.11 2.81
CA SER A 132 12.91 -10.15 1.63
C SER A 132 13.04 -8.92 0.73
N ARG A 133 13.71 -7.85 1.18
CA ARG A 133 13.85 -6.58 0.45
C ARG A 133 15.24 -6.42 -0.17
N SER A 134 15.26 -6.13 -1.46
CA SER A 134 16.50 -5.98 -2.25
C SER A 134 16.98 -4.52 -2.35
N GLU A 135 16.12 -3.54 -2.04
CA GLU A 135 16.44 -2.12 -2.25
C GLU A 135 17.28 -1.53 -1.10
N PRO A 136 18.35 -0.76 -1.42
CA PRO A 136 19.20 -0.12 -0.41
C PRO A 136 18.45 0.86 0.50
N ARG A 137 17.41 1.51 -0.04
CA ARG A 137 16.53 2.42 0.69
C ARG A 137 15.81 1.70 1.84
N ASP A 138 15.16 0.58 1.55
CA ASP A 138 14.43 -0.21 2.55
C ASP A 138 15.33 -0.71 3.68
N ARG A 139 16.57 -1.11 3.33
CA ARG A 139 17.59 -1.51 4.30
C ARG A 139 17.97 -0.39 5.24
N PHE A 140 18.13 0.82 4.72
CA PHE A 140 18.44 2.00 5.53
C PHE A 140 17.32 2.30 6.52
N TYR A 141 16.06 2.26 6.08
CA TYR A 141 14.92 2.50 6.96
C TYR A 141 14.73 1.41 8.02
N GLY A 142 14.96 0.14 7.69
CA GLY A 142 14.91 -0.92 8.70
C GLY A 142 16.02 -0.80 9.75
N GLN A 143 17.23 -0.37 9.35
CA GLN A 143 18.32 -0.08 10.30
C GLN A 143 17.99 1.14 11.18
N LEU A 144 17.36 2.17 10.62
CA LEU A 144 16.89 3.33 11.39
C LEU A 144 15.85 2.92 12.43
N LEU A 145 14.90 2.06 12.03
CA LEU A 145 13.87 1.53 12.91
C LEU A 145 14.47 0.69 14.05
N SER A 146 15.48 -0.13 13.77
CA SER A 146 16.24 -0.84 14.81
C SER A 146 16.92 0.12 15.79
N ALA A 147 17.47 1.25 15.31
CA ALA A 147 18.09 2.26 16.18
C ALA A 147 17.07 2.90 17.12
N GLN A 148 15.88 3.25 16.60
CA GLN A 148 14.77 3.78 17.40
C GLN A 148 14.27 2.76 18.42
N LEU A 149 14.26 1.48 18.07
CA LEU A 149 13.88 0.39 18.98
C LEU A 149 14.90 0.21 20.13
N PHE A 150 16.19 0.38 19.83
CA PHE A 150 17.24 0.41 20.86
C PHE A 150 17.08 1.59 21.81
N GLU A 151 16.73 2.77 21.30
CA GLU A 151 16.42 3.96 22.12
C GLU A 151 15.19 3.71 23.00
N LEU A 152 14.11 3.17 22.43
CA LEU A 152 12.87 2.86 23.15
C LEU A 152 13.05 1.80 24.26
N SER A 153 14.03 0.92 24.11
CA SER A 153 14.38 -0.10 25.11
C SER A 153 15.45 0.36 26.12
N GLY A 154 15.88 1.62 26.06
CA GLY A 154 16.87 2.21 26.97
C GLY A 154 18.32 1.83 26.67
N MET A 155 18.61 1.37 25.45
CA MET A 155 19.95 1.05 24.96
C MET A 155 20.57 2.18 24.14
N ASP A 156 20.65 3.36 24.76
CA ASP A 156 21.06 4.61 24.11
C ASP A 156 22.45 4.54 23.44
N TYR A 157 23.38 3.79 24.03
CA TYR A 157 24.72 3.60 23.46
C TYR A 157 24.65 2.86 22.11
N MET A 158 23.84 1.79 22.02
CA MET A 158 23.64 1.03 20.78
C MET A 158 22.92 1.87 19.72
N ALA A 159 21.87 2.59 20.13
CA ALA A 159 21.15 3.51 19.24
C ALA A 159 22.09 4.58 18.66
N THR A 160 22.91 5.20 19.51
CA THR A 160 23.87 6.25 19.09
C THR A 160 24.91 5.72 18.11
N GLN A 161 25.46 4.53 18.35
CA GLN A 161 26.42 3.91 17.42
C GLN A 161 25.76 3.64 16.06
N LEU A 162 24.53 3.13 16.06
CA LEU A 162 23.80 2.83 14.83
C LEU A 162 23.44 4.11 14.05
N TYR A 163 23.04 5.19 14.73
CA TYR A 163 22.81 6.49 14.09
C TYR A 163 24.08 7.07 13.46
N GLN A 164 25.23 6.97 14.13
CA GLN A 164 26.51 7.45 13.58
C GLN A 164 26.92 6.67 12.32
N GLN A 165 26.73 5.35 12.35
CA GLN A 165 26.95 4.50 11.19
C GLN A 165 26.03 4.88 10.03
N LEU A 166 24.72 5.02 10.29
CA LEU A 166 23.74 5.43 9.28
C LEU A 166 24.06 6.78 8.66
N ASN A 167 24.45 7.77 9.47
CA ASN A 167 24.82 9.09 8.97
C ASN A 167 26.05 9.06 8.05
N THR A 168 27.05 8.22 8.39
CA THR A 168 28.25 8.04 7.57
C THR A 168 27.89 7.36 6.24
N SER A 169 27.06 6.31 6.29
CA SER A 169 26.60 5.60 5.09
C SER A 169 25.69 6.45 4.18
N ALA A 170 24.82 7.28 4.76
CA ALA A 170 23.93 8.19 4.02
C ALA A 170 24.70 9.14 3.09
N SER A 171 25.91 9.55 3.51
CA SER A 171 26.76 10.45 2.73
C SER A 171 27.38 9.81 1.48
N HIS A 172 27.20 8.50 1.27
CA HIS A 172 27.82 7.76 0.17
C HIS A 172 26.81 7.21 -0.85
N TYR A 173 25.51 7.31 -0.58
CA TYR A 173 24.48 6.83 -1.51
C TYR A 173 24.16 7.87 -2.58
N SER A 174 24.21 7.46 -3.85
CA SER A 174 23.62 8.21 -4.95
C SER A 174 22.12 7.91 -5.07
N LEU A 175 21.35 8.85 -5.63
CA LEU A 175 19.93 8.63 -5.94
C LEU A 175 19.71 7.41 -6.84
N ALA A 176 20.67 7.11 -7.72
CA ALA A 176 20.63 5.93 -8.58
C ALA A 176 20.77 4.60 -7.82
N ASP A 177 21.47 4.62 -6.68
CA ASP A 177 21.62 3.46 -5.80
C ASP A 177 20.40 3.32 -4.87
N TRP A 178 19.79 4.43 -4.47
CA TRP A 178 18.63 4.46 -3.58
C TRP A 178 17.31 4.13 -4.27
N GLU A 179 17.07 4.67 -5.46
CA GLU A 179 15.81 4.48 -6.20
C GLU A 179 16.06 4.13 -7.67
N PRO A 180 16.64 2.95 -7.95
CA PRO A 180 16.96 2.53 -9.32
C PRO A 180 15.70 2.42 -10.20
N ASN A 181 14.56 2.13 -9.59
CA ASN A 181 13.26 2.08 -10.26
C ASN A 181 12.76 3.47 -10.68
N LEU A 182 12.97 4.50 -9.85
CA LEU A 182 12.66 5.88 -10.22
C LEU A 182 13.53 6.34 -11.40
N ILE A 183 14.82 6.00 -11.38
CA ILE A 183 15.72 6.30 -12.50
C ILE A 183 15.30 5.56 -13.78
N ARG A 184 14.93 4.27 -13.70
CA ARG A 184 14.39 3.55 -14.87
C ARG A 184 13.12 4.19 -15.43
N GLN A 185 12.18 4.58 -14.56
CA GLN A 185 10.95 5.24 -15.00
C GLN A 185 11.26 6.56 -15.69
N LEU A 186 12.20 7.35 -15.14
CA LEU A 186 12.66 8.59 -15.77
C LEU A 186 13.27 8.33 -17.15
N MET A 187 14.14 7.32 -17.28
CA MET A 187 14.74 6.93 -18.56
C MET A 187 13.68 6.47 -19.57
N GLN A 188 12.72 5.65 -19.17
CA GLN A 188 11.62 5.19 -20.04
C GLN A 188 10.76 6.36 -20.55
N LYS A 189 10.50 7.36 -19.72
CA LYS A 189 9.73 8.55 -20.14
C LYS A 189 10.53 9.43 -21.11
N ILE A 190 11.86 9.50 -20.96
CA ILE A 190 12.76 10.20 -21.89
C ILE A 190 12.81 9.47 -23.24
N ASP A 191 12.96 8.15 -23.26
CA ASP A 191 12.99 7.35 -24.48
C ASP A 191 11.67 7.47 -25.27
N LYS A 192 10.53 7.34 -24.56
CA LYS A 192 9.20 7.49 -25.17
C LYS A 192 8.99 8.88 -25.79
N LYS A 193 9.56 9.95 -25.20
CA LYS A 193 9.51 11.31 -25.76
C LYS A 193 10.34 11.44 -27.04
N THR A 194 11.42 10.67 -27.16
CA THR A 194 12.32 10.68 -28.32
C THR A 194 11.69 9.96 -29.52
N GLU A 195 10.97 8.85 -29.30
CA GLU A 195 10.21 8.15 -30.35
C GLU A 195 9.04 8.97 -30.92
N ILE A 196 8.34 9.73 -30.06
CA ILE A 196 7.24 10.63 -30.49
C ILE A 196 7.79 11.80 -31.33
N THR A 197 8.99 12.29 -31.01
CA THR A 197 9.62 13.37 -31.78
C THR A 197 10.13 12.88 -33.15
N MET A 198 10.65 11.64 -33.23
CA MET A 198 11.11 11.04 -34.50
C MET A 198 9.98 10.60 -35.44
N THR A 199 8.77 10.35 -34.92
CA THR A 199 7.60 10.00 -35.74
C THR A 199 6.84 11.23 -36.25
N MET A 200 6.92 12.38 -35.58
CA MET A 200 6.36 13.64 -36.09
C MET A 200 7.21 14.30 -37.20
N ASP A 201 8.52 14.02 -37.28
CA ASP A 201 9.41 14.57 -38.32
C ASP A 201 9.36 13.76 -39.64
N ARG A 202 8.70 12.59 -39.64
CA ARG A 202 8.66 11.67 -40.80
C ARG A 202 7.41 11.82 -41.67
N ASP A 203 6.46 12.67 -41.26
CA ASP A 203 5.20 12.96 -41.95
C ASP A 203 5.09 14.43 -42.43
N GLN A 204 6.21 15.14 -42.57
CA GLN A 204 6.32 16.39 -43.35
C GLN A 204 7.26 16.21 -44.55
#